data_AF-D8LNP3-F1
#
_entry.id   AF-D8LNP3-F1
#
_cell.length_a   1.000
_cell.length_b   1.000
_cell.length_c   1.000
_cell.angle_alpha   90.00
_cell.angle_beta   90.00
_cell.angle_gamma   90.00
#
_symmetry.space_group_name_H-M   'P 1'
#
loop_
_entity.id
_entity.type
_entity.pdbx_description
1 polymer ?
#
loop_
_entity_poly.entity_id
_entity_poly.type
_entity_poly.pdbx_seq_one_letter_code
_entity_poly.pdbx_strand_id
1 'polypeptide(L)'
;MPKRDSHGDEGESKGQGGGEEDLLAKAIKHCWSDNFLDVFRAYFRKHAEVFEVMADGKSEEHALEYQELFNEYLLIFEGKLEEFIEREGSTINEFYNVIRDHQTNPDPQVQLFINCLLASADYDSFFNVMKKEAEKSLRKKRHLGQESKPTAGSEGKEPDSVPRGGVPSTGEGKYSEDDRRHSGERSYK
;
A
#
# COMPACT_ATOMS: atom_id res chain seq x y z
N MET A 1 -4.21 -26.94 75.20
CA MET A 1 -3.11 -26.55 74.29
C MET A 1 -3.11 -27.52 73.11
N PRO A 2 -2.86 -27.13 71.84
CA PRO A 2 -2.97 -25.83 71.18
C PRO A 2 -3.94 -25.85 69.97
N LYS A 3 -4.35 -24.66 69.55
CA LYS A 3 -5.09 -24.38 68.31
C LYS A 3 -4.19 -24.71 67.11
N ARG A 4 -4.76 -25.23 66.03
CA ARG A 4 -4.05 -25.35 64.74
C ARG A 4 -4.60 -24.29 63.82
N ASP A 5 -3.76 -23.28 63.65
CA ASP A 5 -4.01 -22.08 62.87
C ASP A 5 -4.20 -22.39 61.38
N SER A 6 -5.19 -21.70 60.82
CA SER A 6 -5.21 -21.02 59.54
C SER A 6 -3.93 -21.14 58.72
N HIS A 7 -4.04 -21.62 57.48
CA HIS A 7 -3.35 -21.05 56.32
C HIS A 7 -4.33 -21.12 55.14
N GLY A 8 -5.01 -19.99 54.91
CA GLY A 8 -5.69 -19.73 53.64
C GLY A 8 -4.61 -19.41 52.62
N ASP A 9 -4.50 -20.25 51.60
CA ASP A 9 -3.70 -20.02 50.43
C ASP A 9 -4.54 -19.17 49.46
N GLU A 10 -4.45 -17.85 49.61
CA GLU A 10 -4.95 -16.92 48.61
C GLU A 10 -3.95 -16.90 47.46
N GLY A 11 -4.17 -17.81 46.50
CA GLY A 11 -3.52 -17.79 45.19
C GLY A 11 -3.91 -16.53 44.44
N GLU A 12 -3.11 -15.49 44.61
CA GLU A 12 -3.13 -14.23 43.88
C GLU A 12 -2.89 -14.50 42.38
N SER A 13 -4.00 -14.57 41.62
CA SER A 13 -3.99 -14.70 40.17
C SER A 13 -3.56 -13.38 39.56
N LYS A 14 -2.27 -13.27 39.21
CA LYS A 14 -1.70 -12.13 38.50
C LYS A 14 -2.38 -11.96 37.13
N GLY A 15 -2.95 -10.78 36.90
CA GLY A 15 -3.58 -10.40 35.65
C GLY A 15 -2.67 -10.56 34.43
N GLN A 16 -3.12 -11.36 33.47
CA GLN A 16 -2.66 -11.35 32.09
C GLN A 16 -3.57 -10.40 31.31
N GLY A 17 -3.16 -9.14 31.19
CA GLY A 17 -3.81 -8.14 30.33
C GLY A 17 -2.86 -7.49 29.34
N GLY A 18 -1.61 -7.95 29.25
CA GLY A 18 -0.55 -7.32 28.46
C GLY A 18 -0.02 -8.14 27.28
N GLY A 19 -0.52 -9.36 27.04
CA GLY A 19 -0.06 -10.22 25.94
C GLY A 19 -0.74 -9.92 24.60
N GLU A 20 -2.04 -9.66 24.62
CA GLU A 20 -2.86 -9.46 23.42
C GLU A 20 -2.62 -8.10 22.75
N GLU A 21 -2.60 -7.03 23.55
CA GLU A 21 -2.30 -5.67 23.05
C GLU A 21 -0.85 -5.57 22.53
N ASP A 22 0.08 -6.28 23.17
CA ASP A 22 1.47 -6.40 22.72
C ASP A 22 1.58 -7.14 21.39
N LEU A 23 0.84 -8.25 21.20
CA LEU A 23 0.83 -8.99 19.94
C LEU A 23 0.34 -8.13 18.76
N LEU A 24 -0.73 -7.36 18.95
CA LEU A 24 -1.25 -6.46 17.92
C LEU A 24 -0.24 -5.38 17.55
N ALA A 25 0.35 -4.71 18.55
CA ALA A 25 1.35 -3.67 18.31
C ALA A 25 2.58 -4.21 17.57
N LYS A 26 3.02 -5.42 17.91
CA LYS A 26 4.10 -6.13 17.22
C LYS A 26 3.73 -6.48 15.78
N ALA A 27 2.52 -6.99 15.54
CA ALA A 27 2.02 -7.31 14.21
C ALA A 27 1.99 -6.08 13.29
N ILE A 28 1.46 -4.97 13.80
CA ILE A 28 1.45 -3.68 13.13
C ILE A 28 2.87 -3.29 12.68
N LYS A 29 3.83 -3.34 13.60
CA LYS A 29 5.23 -3.01 13.32
C LYS A 29 5.86 -3.98 12.31
N HIS A 30 5.57 -5.27 12.42
CA HIS A 30 6.13 -6.29 11.55
C HIS A 30 5.63 -6.15 10.11
N CYS A 31 4.32 -6.01 9.91
CA CYS A 31 3.70 -5.92 8.59
C CYS A 31 4.08 -4.65 7.82
N TRP A 32 4.50 -3.58 8.51
CA TRP A 32 5.03 -2.37 7.88
C TRP A 32 6.55 -2.35 7.73
N SER A 33 7.24 -3.42 8.14
CA SER A 33 8.67 -3.56 7.87
C SER A 33 8.94 -3.84 6.39
N ASP A 34 10.07 -3.33 5.88
CA ASP A 34 10.44 -3.56 4.49
C ASP A 34 10.63 -5.05 4.18
N ASN A 35 11.16 -5.83 5.12
CA ASN A 35 11.32 -7.28 4.94
C ASN A 35 9.99 -8.01 4.66
N PHE A 36 8.89 -7.58 5.29
CA PHE A 36 7.57 -8.16 5.05
C PHE A 36 7.04 -7.70 3.69
N LEU A 37 7.03 -6.38 3.44
CA LEU A 37 6.46 -5.80 2.23
C LEU A 37 7.23 -6.15 0.95
N ASP A 38 8.55 -6.36 1.04
CA ASP A 38 9.40 -6.63 -0.12
C ASP A 38 9.09 -7.97 -0.79
N VAL A 39 8.64 -8.97 -0.02
CA VAL A 39 8.19 -10.26 -0.55
C VAL A 39 7.02 -10.04 -1.51
N PHE A 40 6.02 -9.25 -1.10
CA PHE A 40 4.85 -8.95 -1.91
C PHE A 40 5.17 -8.02 -3.08
N ARG A 41 6.00 -6.99 -2.86
CA ARG A 41 6.48 -6.11 -3.94
C ARG A 41 7.23 -6.90 -5.01
N ALA A 42 8.02 -7.90 -4.64
CA ALA A 42 8.69 -8.79 -5.60
C ALA A 42 7.68 -9.65 -6.36
N TYR A 43 6.69 -10.23 -5.67
CA TYR A 43 5.61 -10.99 -6.27
C TYR A 43 4.83 -10.17 -7.30
N PHE A 44 4.34 -8.98 -6.92
CA PHE A 44 3.57 -8.11 -7.80
C PHE A 44 4.36 -7.72 -9.06
N ARG A 45 5.64 -7.33 -8.91
CA ARG A 45 6.50 -6.99 -10.05
C ARG A 45 6.72 -8.16 -11.01
N LYS A 46 6.89 -9.36 -10.48
CA LYS A 46 7.12 -10.57 -11.28
C LYS A 46 5.90 -10.94 -12.12
N HIS A 47 4.69 -10.74 -11.60
CA HIS A 47 3.45 -11.20 -12.24
C HIS A 47 2.64 -10.06 -12.90
N ALA A 48 3.08 -8.81 -12.80
CA ALA A 48 2.37 -7.64 -13.34
C ALA A 48 2.11 -7.72 -14.86
N GLU A 49 2.97 -8.39 -15.62
CA GLU A 49 2.81 -8.48 -17.08
C GLU A 49 1.50 -9.15 -17.53
N VAL A 50 1.00 -10.09 -16.71
CA VAL A 50 -0.27 -10.82 -16.94
C VAL A 50 -1.47 -9.87 -16.95
N PHE A 51 -1.35 -8.71 -16.28
CA PHE A 51 -2.40 -7.70 -16.17
C PHE A 51 -2.26 -6.58 -17.21
N GLU A 52 -1.27 -6.61 -18.11
CA GLU A 52 -1.02 -5.53 -19.07
C GLU A 52 -2.19 -5.29 -20.03
N VAL A 53 -2.89 -6.34 -20.44
CA VAL A 53 -4.06 -6.23 -21.33
C VAL A 53 -5.18 -5.43 -20.66
N MET A 54 -5.43 -5.66 -19.38
CA MET A 54 -6.40 -4.91 -18.58
C MET A 54 -5.92 -3.49 -18.27
N ALA A 55 -4.63 -3.32 -17.98
CA ALA A 55 -4.03 -2.02 -17.69
C ALA A 55 -3.98 -1.09 -18.92
N ASP A 56 -3.82 -1.63 -20.12
CA ASP A 56 -3.81 -0.89 -21.39
C ASP A 56 -5.22 -0.65 -21.95
N GLY A 57 -6.27 -1.06 -21.22
CA GLY A 57 -7.68 -0.89 -21.62
C GLY A 57 -8.09 -1.72 -22.84
N LYS A 58 -7.34 -2.78 -23.15
CA LYS A 58 -7.62 -3.68 -24.28
C LYS A 58 -8.64 -4.77 -23.95
N SER A 59 -8.90 -4.98 -22.67
CA SER A 59 -9.92 -5.89 -22.15
C SER A 59 -10.55 -5.29 -20.89
N GLU A 60 -11.79 -5.66 -20.64
CA GLU A 60 -12.49 -5.47 -19.35
C GLU A 60 -12.81 -6.83 -18.69
N GLU A 61 -12.52 -7.95 -19.36
CA GLU A 61 -12.80 -9.29 -18.87
C GLU A 61 -11.68 -9.80 -17.94
N HIS A 62 -12.07 -10.33 -16.78
CA HIS A 62 -11.14 -10.94 -15.83
C HIS A 62 -10.77 -12.35 -16.27
N ALA A 63 -9.48 -12.59 -16.55
CA ALA A 63 -8.97 -13.90 -16.89
C ALA A 63 -8.95 -14.82 -15.65
N LEU A 64 -9.12 -16.13 -15.87
CA LEU A 64 -9.02 -17.14 -14.80
C LEU A 64 -7.64 -17.12 -14.10
N GLU A 65 -6.59 -16.83 -14.87
CA GLU A 65 -5.22 -16.68 -14.38
C GLU A 65 -5.10 -15.63 -13.26
N TYR A 66 -5.96 -14.60 -13.23
CA TYR A 66 -5.94 -13.58 -12.17
C TYR A 66 -6.34 -14.17 -10.81
N GLN A 67 -7.33 -15.07 -10.82
CA GLN A 67 -7.76 -15.77 -9.61
C GLN A 67 -6.70 -16.76 -9.14
N GLU A 68 -6.03 -17.45 -10.07
CA GLU A 68 -4.94 -18.38 -9.73
C GLU A 68 -3.78 -17.65 -9.05
N LEU A 69 -3.37 -16.51 -9.60
CA LEU A 69 -2.34 -15.66 -9.00
C LEU A 69 -2.76 -15.06 -7.66
N PHE A 70 -4.05 -14.76 -7.47
CA PHE A 70 -4.56 -14.32 -6.17
C PHE A 70 -4.46 -15.43 -5.13
N ASN A 71 -4.84 -16.66 -5.47
CA ASN A 71 -4.75 -17.80 -4.56
C ASN A 71 -3.28 -18.10 -4.18
N GLU A 72 -2.34 -18.03 -5.14
CA GLU A 72 -0.90 -18.17 -4.85
C GLU A 72 -0.40 -17.05 -3.92
N TYR A 73 -0.81 -15.82 -4.17
CA TYR A 73 -0.49 -14.68 -3.31
C TYR A 73 -1.03 -14.86 -1.88
N LEU A 74 -2.26 -15.34 -1.71
CA LEU A 74 -2.86 -15.59 -0.39
C LEU A 74 -2.04 -16.60 0.41
N LEU A 75 -1.57 -17.68 -0.22
CA LEU A 75 -0.71 -18.65 0.45
C LEU A 75 0.60 -18.02 0.96
N ILE A 76 1.19 -17.10 0.19
CA ILE A 76 2.39 -16.37 0.60
C ILE A 76 2.06 -15.42 1.75
N PHE A 77 0.95 -14.69 1.66
CA PHE A 77 0.51 -13.72 2.66
C PHE A 77 0.20 -14.38 4.01
N GLU A 78 -0.67 -15.39 3.99
CA GLU A 78 -1.06 -16.15 5.17
C GLU A 78 0.15 -16.86 5.77
N GLY A 79 0.99 -17.50 4.96
CA GLY A 79 2.20 -18.16 5.44
C GLY A 79 3.19 -17.21 6.11
N LYS A 80 3.39 -16.01 5.56
CA LYS A 80 4.27 -15.00 6.18
C LYS A 80 3.71 -14.43 7.48
N LEU A 81 2.40 -14.27 7.54
CA LEU A 81 1.71 -13.81 8.75
C LEU A 81 1.76 -14.89 9.85
N GLU A 82 1.50 -16.14 9.49
CA GLU A 82 1.58 -17.30 10.40
C GLU A 82 3.00 -17.50 10.94
N GLU A 83 4.03 -17.46 10.08
CA GLU A 83 5.45 -17.52 10.48
C GLU A 83 5.84 -16.44 11.51
N PHE A 84 5.19 -15.27 11.45
CA PHE A 84 5.39 -14.21 12.44
C PHE A 84 4.65 -14.51 13.75
N ILE A 85 3.38 -14.90 13.66
CA ILE A 85 2.53 -15.19 14.83
C ILE A 85 3.11 -16.33 15.67
N GLU A 86 3.54 -17.41 15.03
CA GLU A 86 4.16 -18.56 15.71
C GLU A 86 5.47 -18.17 16.39
N ARG A 87 6.24 -17.26 15.78
CA ARG A 87 7.51 -16.77 16.35
C ARG A 87 7.31 -15.92 17.60
N GLU A 88 6.20 -15.20 17.67
CA GLU A 88 5.78 -14.48 18.88
C GLU A 88 5.13 -15.41 19.93
N GLY A 89 5.05 -16.73 19.66
CA GLY A 89 4.53 -17.72 20.60
C GLY A 89 3.01 -17.78 20.67
N SER A 90 2.33 -17.27 19.64
CA SER A 90 0.87 -17.26 19.51
C SER A 90 0.43 -18.18 18.37
N THR A 91 -0.87 -18.47 18.31
CA THR A 91 -1.52 -19.17 17.19
C THR A 91 -2.30 -18.19 16.31
N ILE A 92 -2.56 -18.59 15.06
CA ILE A 92 -3.37 -17.81 14.11
C ILE A 92 -4.78 -17.52 14.65
N ASN A 93 -5.37 -18.47 15.38
CA ASN A 93 -6.70 -18.32 15.98
C ASN A 93 -6.73 -17.27 17.09
N GLU A 94 -5.70 -17.25 17.94
CA GLU A 94 -5.55 -16.21 18.98
C GLU A 94 -5.37 -14.84 18.32
N PHE A 95 -4.55 -14.75 17.27
CA PHE A 95 -4.40 -13.50 16.52
C PHE A 95 -5.73 -13.02 15.91
N TYR A 96 -6.54 -13.90 15.34
CA TYR A 96 -7.85 -13.53 14.82
C TYR A 96 -8.83 -13.05 15.91
N ASN A 97 -8.76 -13.61 17.12
CA ASN A 97 -9.53 -13.10 18.24
C ASN A 97 -9.07 -11.69 18.63
N VAL A 98 -7.76 -11.46 18.71
CA VAL A 98 -7.18 -10.12 18.96
C VAL A 98 -7.68 -9.11 17.92
N ILE A 99 -7.63 -9.45 16.63
CA ILE A 99 -8.13 -8.57 15.56
C ILE A 99 -9.63 -8.28 15.73
N ARG A 100 -10.43 -9.30 16.05
CA ARG A 100 -11.88 -9.15 16.24
C ARG A 100 -12.20 -8.19 17.39
N ASP A 101 -11.50 -8.32 18.50
CA ASP A 101 -11.72 -7.49 19.70
C ASP A 101 -11.32 -6.03 19.48
N HIS A 102 -10.44 -5.77 18.51
CA HIS A 102 -9.96 -4.44 18.17
C HIS A 102 -10.70 -3.79 16.98
N GLN A 103 -11.73 -4.43 16.42
CA GLN A 103 -12.48 -3.88 15.27
C GLN A 103 -13.12 -2.51 15.52
N THR A 104 -13.48 -2.20 16.76
CA THR A 104 -14.05 -0.89 17.15
C THR A 104 -13.05 -0.01 17.89
N ASN A 105 -11.75 -0.32 17.84
CA ASN A 105 -10.71 0.46 18.49
C ASN A 105 -10.67 1.89 17.89
N PRO A 106 -10.70 2.96 18.70
CA PRO A 106 -10.71 4.33 18.19
C PRO A 106 -9.36 4.80 17.60
N ASP A 107 -8.27 4.05 17.80
CA ASP A 107 -6.96 4.38 17.26
C ASP A 107 -6.96 4.24 15.72
N PRO A 108 -6.72 5.33 14.96
CA PRO A 108 -6.67 5.29 13.50
C PRO A 108 -5.58 4.35 12.96
N GLN A 109 -4.48 4.16 13.69
CA GLN A 109 -3.37 3.30 13.28
C GLN A 109 -3.80 1.82 13.30
N VAL A 110 -4.48 1.42 14.37
CA VAL A 110 -5.06 0.07 14.52
C VAL A 110 -6.11 -0.17 13.44
N GLN A 111 -7.02 0.79 13.23
CA GLN A 111 -8.05 0.69 12.20
C GLN A 111 -7.46 0.57 10.79
N LEU A 112 -6.47 1.39 10.46
CA LEU A 112 -5.77 1.31 9.19
C LEU A 112 -5.14 -0.07 9.00
N PHE A 113 -4.47 -0.60 10.03
CA PHE A 113 -3.85 -1.92 9.97
C PHE A 113 -4.88 -3.03 9.72
N ILE A 114 -5.99 -3.05 10.47
CA ILE A 114 -7.06 -4.04 10.27
C ILE A 114 -7.64 -3.95 8.86
N ASN A 115 -7.91 -2.73 8.37
CA ASN A 115 -8.40 -2.52 7.01
C ASN A 115 -7.39 -3.01 5.96
N CYS A 116 -6.10 -2.80 6.18
CA CYS A 116 -5.06 -3.33 5.30
C CYS A 116 -4.98 -4.86 5.33
N LEU A 117 -5.15 -5.51 6.49
CA LEU A 117 -5.20 -6.97 6.56
C LEU A 117 -6.39 -7.52 5.77
N LEU A 118 -7.59 -6.94 5.96
CA LEU A 118 -8.79 -7.34 5.24
C LEU A 118 -8.65 -7.12 3.72
N ALA A 119 -8.13 -5.96 3.31
CA ALA A 119 -7.84 -5.68 1.91
C ALA A 119 -6.78 -6.61 1.33
N SER A 120 -5.84 -7.11 2.14
CA SER A 120 -4.85 -8.08 1.69
C SER A 120 -5.45 -9.45 1.42
N ALA A 121 -6.63 -9.77 1.97
CA ALA A 121 -7.38 -10.99 1.70
C ALA A 121 -8.53 -10.79 0.70
N ASP A 122 -8.65 -9.60 0.10
CA ASP A 122 -9.70 -9.24 -0.84
C ASP A 122 -9.19 -9.28 -2.29
N TYR A 123 -9.93 -9.96 -3.16
CA TYR A 123 -9.58 -10.11 -4.57
C TYR A 123 -9.56 -8.77 -5.30
N ASP A 124 -10.55 -7.90 -5.07
CA ASP A 124 -10.64 -6.62 -5.79
C ASP A 124 -9.47 -5.71 -5.43
N SER A 125 -9.10 -5.69 -4.14
CA SER A 125 -7.92 -5.00 -3.65
C SER A 125 -6.64 -5.52 -4.29
N PHE A 126 -6.44 -6.85 -4.33
CA PHE A 126 -5.30 -7.48 -5.02
C PHE A 126 -5.26 -7.13 -6.51
N PHE A 127 -6.39 -7.28 -7.21
CA PHE A 127 -6.51 -7.00 -8.64
C PHE A 127 -6.11 -5.55 -8.96
N ASN A 128 -6.58 -4.60 -8.14
CA ASN A 128 -6.25 -3.18 -8.30
C ASN A 128 -4.76 -2.90 -8.09
N VAL A 129 -4.09 -3.61 -7.17
CA VAL A 129 -2.64 -3.51 -6.98
C VAL A 129 -1.90 -4.04 -8.21
N MET A 130 -2.28 -5.21 -8.71
CA MET A 130 -1.66 -5.81 -9.90
C MET A 130 -1.84 -4.95 -11.15
N LYS A 131 -3.05 -4.42 -11.38
CA LYS A 131 -3.33 -3.48 -12.47
C LYS A 131 -2.44 -2.25 -12.41
N LYS A 132 -2.31 -1.62 -11.23
CA LYS A 132 -1.42 -0.46 -11.05
C LYS A 132 0.05 -0.80 -11.30
N GLU A 133 0.50 -1.98 -10.89
CA GLU A 133 1.88 -2.41 -11.12
C GLU A 133 2.15 -2.68 -12.62
N ALA A 134 1.17 -3.21 -13.34
CA ALA A 134 1.20 -3.36 -14.79
C ALA A 134 1.25 -1.99 -15.50
N GLU A 135 0.42 -1.02 -15.08
CA GLU A 135 0.44 0.35 -15.62
C GLU A 135 1.82 1.02 -15.47
N LYS A 136 2.47 0.85 -14.30
CA LYS A 136 3.84 1.35 -14.08
C LYS A 136 4.84 0.68 -15.02
N SER A 137 4.73 -0.63 -15.20
CA SER A 137 5.59 -1.41 -16.09
C SER A 137 5.45 -0.97 -17.54
N LEU A 138 4.21 -0.74 -18.01
CA LEU A 138 3.92 -0.19 -19.34
C LEU A 138 4.46 1.24 -19.53
N ARG A 139 4.31 2.11 -18.53
CA ARG A 139 4.93 3.46 -18.54
C ARG A 139 6.44 3.35 -18.72
N LYS A 140 7.12 2.48 -17.97
CA LYS A 140 8.56 2.26 -18.08
C LYS A 140 8.97 1.74 -19.46
N LYS A 141 8.26 0.75 -20.00
CA LYS A 141 8.49 0.20 -21.36
C LYS A 141 8.40 1.28 -22.45
N ARG A 142 7.41 2.18 -22.37
CA ARG A 142 7.23 3.30 -23.32
C ARG A 142 8.37 4.31 -23.28
N HIS A 143 8.86 4.65 -22.09
CA HIS A 143 9.99 5.56 -21.92
C HIS A 143 11.30 4.96 -22.46
N LEU A 144 11.59 3.68 -22.19
CA LEU A 144 12.79 3.01 -22.71
C LEU A 144 12.77 2.89 -24.25
N GLY A 145 11.59 2.76 -24.85
CA GLY A 145 11.43 2.70 -26.31
C GLY A 145 11.70 4.02 -27.06
N GLN A 146 11.77 5.17 -26.36
CA GLN A 146 11.97 6.48 -26.99
C GLN A 146 13.44 6.96 -27.02
N GLU A 147 14.36 6.35 -26.26
CA GLU A 147 15.77 6.78 -26.20
C GLU A 147 16.70 6.12 -27.25
N SER A 148 16.16 5.33 -28.18
CA SER A 148 16.93 4.65 -29.24
C SER A 148 16.75 5.29 -30.63
N LYS A 149 16.77 6.64 -30.71
CA LYS A 149 17.07 7.32 -31.99
C LYS A 149 18.57 7.62 -32.06
N PRO A 150 19.33 7.04 -33.02
CA PRO A 150 20.71 7.41 -33.25
C PRO A 150 20.76 8.86 -33.76
N THR A 151 21.44 9.74 -33.02
CA THR A 151 21.90 11.04 -33.52
C THR A 151 23.01 10.79 -34.54
N ALA A 152 22.63 10.67 -35.80
CA ALA A 152 23.58 10.74 -36.91
C ALA A 152 24.20 12.14 -36.93
N GLY A 153 25.49 12.22 -36.64
CA GLY A 153 26.29 13.43 -36.84
C GLY A 153 26.70 13.61 -38.30
N SER A 154 26.68 14.87 -38.77
CA SER A 154 27.67 15.48 -39.66
C SER A 154 27.54 17.00 -39.48
N GLU A 155 28.41 17.64 -38.70
CA GLU A 155 29.61 18.38 -39.16
C GLU A 155 29.32 19.64 -39.99
N GLY A 156 29.70 20.81 -39.48
CA GLY A 156 29.75 22.05 -40.27
C GLY A 156 29.91 23.38 -39.50
N LYS A 157 31.12 23.66 -39.01
CA LYS A 157 31.80 24.98 -38.91
C LYS A 157 31.21 26.15 -38.08
N GLU A 158 31.97 26.50 -37.04
CA GLU A 158 32.23 27.88 -36.55
C GLU A 158 32.84 28.79 -37.65
N PRO A 159 32.71 30.15 -37.62
CA PRO A 159 33.30 30.99 -36.55
C PRO A 159 32.56 32.27 -36.11
N ASP A 160 32.74 32.58 -34.82
CA ASP A 160 33.18 33.86 -34.22
C ASP A 160 32.66 35.20 -34.78
N SER A 161 31.83 35.92 -34.00
CA SER A 161 32.15 37.27 -33.47
C SER A 161 30.94 37.97 -32.79
N VAL A 162 31.21 38.48 -31.57
CA VAL A 162 30.41 39.31 -30.64
C VAL A 162 30.69 40.81 -30.96
N PRO A 163 30.01 41.90 -30.44
CA PRO A 163 28.86 42.07 -29.52
C PRO A 163 27.76 43.07 -30.01
N ARG A 164 26.70 43.28 -29.20
CA ARG A 164 26.46 44.54 -28.41
C ARG A 164 24.97 44.92 -28.29
N GLY A 165 24.47 44.92 -27.05
CA GLY A 165 23.60 45.97 -26.49
C GLY A 165 22.08 45.85 -26.69
N GLY A 166 21.34 45.91 -25.58
CA GLY A 166 19.94 46.38 -25.59
C GLY A 166 18.94 45.59 -24.73
N VAL A 167 18.98 45.76 -23.40
CA VAL A 167 17.77 45.81 -22.54
C VAL A 167 17.13 47.19 -22.76
N PRO A 168 15.81 47.46 -22.58
CA PRO A 168 14.83 46.72 -21.79
C PRO A 168 13.42 46.58 -22.43
N SER A 169 12.49 45.84 -21.82
CA SER A 169 11.17 46.38 -21.47
C SER A 169 10.29 45.34 -20.76
N THR A 170 9.78 45.79 -19.63
CA THR A 170 8.67 45.30 -18.81
C THR A 170 7.35 45.22 -19.57
N GLY A 171 6.51 44.25 -19.17
CA GLY A 171 5.07 44.15 -19.46
C GLY A 171 4.55 42.88 -18.77
N GLU A 172 4.15 42.93 -17.49
CA GLU A 172 2.79 43.31 -17.04
C GLU A 172 1.68 42.82 -17.98
N GLY A 173 1.06 41.70 -17.61
CA GLY A 173 -0.12 41.13 -18.27
C GLY A 173 -0.94 40.35 -17.25
N LYS A 174 -1.76 41.09 -16.50
CA LYS A 174 -2.82 40.62 -15.59
C LYS A 174 -4.02 40.14 -16.41
N TYR A 175 -4.54 38.95 -16.14
CA TYR A 175 -5.93 38.56 -16.42
C TYR A 175 -6.35 37.57 -15.30
N SER A 176 -7.03 37.99 -14.24
CA SER A 176 -8.47 38.27 -14.09
C SER A 176 -9.11 37.16 -13.24
N GLU A 177 -9.10 37.38 -11.92
CA GLU A 177 -10.14 36.86 -11.03
C GLU A 177 -11.43 37.60 -11.35
N ASP A 178 -12.43 36.89 -11.85
CA ASP A 178 -13.86 37.22 -11.70
C ASP A 178 -14.61 36.13 -12.47
N ASP A 179 -15.18 35.15 -11.75
CA ASP A 179 -16.62 35.01 -11.94
C ASP A 179 -17.31 34.51 -10.68
N ARG A 180 -18.41 35.20 -10.43
CA ARG A 180 -19.16 35.23 -9.19
C ARG A 180 -20.09 34.02 -9.12
N ARG A 181 -20.26 33.55 -7.88
CA ARG A 181 -21.55 33.21 -7.25
C ARG A 181 -22.79 33.30 -8.16
N HIS A 182 -23.54 32.21 -8.26
CA HIS A 182 -25.02 32.17 -8.17
C HIS A 182 -25.39 30.72 -7.83
N SER A 183 -25.77 30.42 -6.58
CA SER A 183 -27.16 30.38 -6.09
C SER A 183 -28.03 29.36 -6.83
N GLY A 184 -28.55 28.37 -6.11
CA GLY A 184 -29.55 27.47 -6.68
C GLY A 184 -29.91 26.32 -5.76
N GLU A 185 -30.61 26.63 -4.67
CA GLU A 185 -31.51 25.70 -4.00
C GLU A 185 -32.31 24.88 -5.01
N ARG A 186 -32.47 23.59 -4.75
CA ARG A 186 -33.73 22.87 -4.99
C ARG A 186 -33.78 21.64 -4.11
N SER A 187 -34.35 21.86 -2.93
CA SER A 187 -35.06 20.84 -2.17
C SER A 187 -36.24 20.33 -3.02
N TYR A 188 -36.32 19.02 -3.21
CA TYR A 188 -37.59 18.36 -3.52
C TYR A 188 -37.69 17.09 -2.68
N LYS A 189 -38.63 17.19 -1.73
CA LYS A 189 -39.56 16.18 -1.20
C LYS A 189 -39.12 14.73 -1.13
#